data_AF-A0A2N9HHM1-F1
#
_entry.id   AF-A0A2N9HHM1-F1
#
_cell.length_a   1.000
_cell.length_b   1.000
_cell.length_c   1.000
_cell.angle_alpha   90.00
_cell.angle_beta   90.00
_cell.angle_gamma   90.00
#
_symmetry.space_group_name_H-M   'P 1'
#
loop_
_entity.id
_entity.type
_entity.pdbx_description
1 polymer ?
#
loop_
_entity_poly.entity_id
_entity_poly.type
_entity_poly.pdbx_seq_one_letter_code
_entity_poly.pdbx_strand_id
1 'polypeptide(L)'
;MMNDDDDEEEELEEEEEEEETAELKEKLERQLEGEEEEIDCSSIPFLWDAIKFKVWGHCDGLLCGEVERLKGSALIVWNPSLREYIELSSSPPPTSPKNKDMIHGIGYDTHSEDYKVVKISQCVSYGERPKFKPEVYILSIMTKSWKRIPNNLSFSISSYEEIHVNGSVYWICMFPASTILCFDLVEENISLVDLPEKPDWWTECKLMNTQGSLCLGLYGAKRLSISVFSLSPNDKDGTRVWIKLFRLCTCCFHKTITPPGLTWSLEFLLKWSWRRVRVSWCCERRYLSANAFHYKESLVSPYRLVCNPSSS
;
A
#
# COMPACT_ATOMS: atom_id res chain seq x y z
N MET A 1 -10.42 -62.76 18.99
CA MET A 1 -9.07 -62.66 18.41
C MET A 1 -9.29 -62.33 16.95
N MET A 2 -9.50 -61.04 16.69
CA MET A 2 -9.74 -60.37 15.42
C MET A 2 -10.11 -58.97 15.89
N ASN A 3 -9.23 -58.00 15.65
CA ASN A 3 -9.41 -56.54 15.72
C ASN A 3 -8.06 -55.79 15.81
N ASP A 4 -6.93 -56.46 16.02
CA ASP A 4 -5.62 -55.77 16.10
C ASP A 4 -4.95 -55.60 14.72
N ASP A 5 -5.33 -56.39 13.70
CA ASP A 5 -4.72 -56.31 12.36
C ASP A 5 -5.37 -55.22 11.47
N ASP A 6 -6.65 -54.87 11.70
CA ASP A 6 -7.36 -53.84 10.91
C ASP A 6 -6.94 -52.41 11.33
N ASP A 7 -6.61 -52.20 12.60
CA ASP A 7 -6.14 -50.91 13.13
C ASP A 7 -4.70 -50.59 12.65
N GLU A 8 -3.85 -51.61 12.46
CA GLU A 8 -2.50 -51.44 11.89
C GLU A 8 -2.55 -51.13 10.38
N GLU A 9 -3.51 -51.69 9.63
CA GLU A 9 -3.69 -51.34 8.20
C GLU A 9 -4.23 -49.91 8.02
N GLU A 10 -5.17 -49.45 8.86
CA GLU A 10 -5.65 -48.05 8.82
C GLU A 10 -4.55 -47.04 9.20
N GLU A 11 -3.70 -47.34 10.19
CA GLU A 11 -2.56 -46.47 10.55
C GLU A 11 -1.53 -46.37 9.41
N LEU A 12 -1.29 -47.46 8.67
CA LEU A 12 -0.38 -47.47 7.52
C LEU A 12 -0.94 -46.69 6.32
N GLU A 13 -2.25 -46.77 6.07
CA GLU A 13 -2.92 -45.98 5.03
C GLU A 13 -2.90 -44.47 5.35
N GLU A 14 -3.08 -44.08 6.62
CA GLU A 14 -2.96 -42.68 7.05
C GLU A 14 -1.52 -42.14 6.92
N GLU A 15 -0.50 -42.94 7.24
CA GLU A 15 0.90 -42.56 7.05
C GLU A 15 1.27 -42.37 5.56
N GLU A 16 0.76 -43.24 4.66
CA GLU A 16 0.98 -43.10 3.22
C GLU A 16 0.28 -41.85 2.65
N GLU A 17 -0.94 -41.53 3.09
CA GLU A 17 -1.63 -40.28 2.68
C GLU A 17 -0.93 -39.01 3.19
N GLU A 18 -0.37 -39.03 4.40
CA GLU A 18 0.42 -37.92 4.94
C GLU A 18 1.73 -37.72 4.16
N GLU A 19 2.40 -38.80 3.76
CA GLU A 19 3.62 -38.73 2.95
C GLU A 19 3.33 -38.21 1.54
N GLU A 20 2.26 -38.68 0.89
CA GLU A 20 1.86 -38.22 -0.44
C GLU A 20 1.44 -36.74 -0.45
N THR A 21 0.72 -36.28 0.60
CA THR A 21 0.38 -34.86 0.76
C THR A 21 1.59 -33.98 1.08
N ALA A 22 2.59 -34.49 1.80
CA ALA A 22 3.85 -33.79 2.04
C ALA A 22 4.66 -33.63 0.75
N GLU A 23 4.75 -34.67 -0.08
CA GLU A 23 5.41 -34.61 -1.39
C GLU A 23 4.70 -33.64 -2.35
N LEU A 24 3.36 -33.65 -2.37
CA LEU A 24 2.55 -32.71 -3.16
C LEU A 24 2.77 -31.26 -2.72
N LYS A 25 2.85 -30.99 -1.41
CA LYS A 25 3.19 -29.67 -0.87
C LYS A 25 4.58 -29.24 -1.26
N GLU A 26 5.58 -30.12 -1.12
CA GLU A 26 6.96 -29.80 -1.47
C GLU A 26 7.11 -29.55 -2.98
N LYS A 27 6.36 -30.27 -3.81
CA LYS A 27 6.33 -30.07 -5.27
C LYS A 27 5.62 -28.77 -5.64
N LEU A 28 4.56 -28.40 -4.93
CA LEU A 28 3.86 -27.12 -5.09
C LEU A 28 4.73 -25.95 -4.61
N GLU A 29 5.46 -26.11 -3.50
CA GLU A 29 6.43 -25.13 -3.00
C GLU A 29 7.56 -24.93 -4.00
N ARG A 30 8.14 -26.00 -4.57
CA ARG A 30 9.13 -25.89 -5.65
C ARG A 30 8.58 -25.26 -6.95
N GLN A 31 7.28 -25.41 -7.23
CA GLN A 31 6.63 -24.76 -8.38
C GLN A 31 6.33 -23.28 -8.12
N LEU A 32 6.06 -22.91 -6.87
CA LEU A 32 5.88 -21.53 -6.41
C LEU A 32 7.21 -20.80 -6.23
N GLU A 33 8.29 -21.52 -5.94
CA GLU A 33 9.69 -21.10 -6.10
C GLU A 33 10.12 -21.04 -7.58
N GLY A 34 9.21 -20.65 -8.49
CA GLY A 34 9.65 -20.10 -9.76
C GLY A 34 10.63 -18.97 -9.44
N GLU A 35 11.84 -19.02 -10.01
CA GLU A 35 12.91 -18.06 -9.75
C GLU A 35 12.31 -16.65 -9.69
N GLU A 36 12.26 -16.07 -8.49
CA GLU A 36 11.86 -14.68 -8.32
C GLU A 36 12.88 -13.84 -9.11
N GLU A 37 12.55 -13.53 -10.36
CA GLU A 37 13.40 -12.68 -11.19
C GLU A 37 13.39 -11.28 -10.57
N GLU A 38 14.46 -10.98 -9.84
CA GLU A 38 14.72 -9.61 -9.42
C GLU A 38 14.83 -8.76 -10.71
N ILE A 39 13.91 -7.82 -10.87
CA ILE A 39 13.90 -6.87 -11.98
C ILE A 39 15.19 -6.06 -11.93
N ASP A 40 16.14 -6.45 -12.76
CA ASP A 40 17.36 -5.71 -12.98
C ASP A 40 17.02 -4.38 -13.65
N CYS A 41 17.11 -3.29 -12.89
CA CYS A 41 16.86 -1.94 -13.40
C CYS A 41 17.77 -1.57 -14.58
N SER A 42 18.95 -2.20 -14.71
CA SER A 42 19.85 -2.00 -15.85
C SER A 42 19.30 -2.59 -17.16
N SER A 43 18.37 -3.53 -17.07
CA SER A 43 17.67 -4.11 -18.22
C SER A 43 16.50 -3.25 -18.74
N ILE A 44 16.16 -2.16 -18.03
CA ILE A 44 15.00 -1.31 -18.32
C ILE A 44 15.44 -0.05 -19.11
N PRO A 45 15.12 0.04 -20.42
CA PRO A 45 15.65 1.11 -21.27
C PRO A 45 15.30 2.53 -20.81
N PHE A 46 14.11 2.72 -20.22
CA PHE A 46 13.65 4.04 -19.78
C PHE A 46 14.32 4.55 -18.50
N LEU A 47 15.02 3.67 -17.79
CA LEU A 47 15.78 3.98 -16.57
C LEU A 47 17.27 4.18 -16.84
N TRP A 48 17.77 3.92 -18.06
CA TRP A 48 19.20 4.03 -18.37
C TRP A 48 19.79 5.42 -18.13
N ASP A 49 18.98 6.47 -18.31
CA ASP A 49 19.36 7.86 -18.06
C ASP A 49 18.72 8.46 -16.80
N ALA A 50 18.08 7.62 -15.97
CA ALA A 50 17.46 8.04 -14.73
C ALA A 50 18.52 8.37 -13.66
N ILE A 51 18.45 9.58 -13.14
CA ILE A 51 19.19 10.00 -11.94
C ILE A 51 18.49 9.44 -10.70
N LYS A 52 17.16 9.42 -10.74
CA LYS A 52 16.32 8.95 -9.65
C LYS A 52 15.01 8.42 -10.22
N PHE A 53 14.55 7.32 -9.64
CA PHE A 53 13.19 6.84 -9.81
C PHE A 53 12.46 6.99 -8.48
N LYS A 54 11.21 7.42 -8.49
CA LYS A 54 10.36 7.47 -7.30
C LYS A 54 9.03 6.82 -7.65
N VAL A 55 8.65 5.78 -6.90
CA VAL A 55 7.29 5.24 -6.96
C VAL A 55 6.42 6.11 -6.08
N TRP A 56 5.29 6.56 -6.64
CA TRP A 56 4.24 7.19 -5.86
C TRP A 56 3.41 6.06 -5.26
N GLY A 57 2.85 5.18 -6.10
CA GLY A 57 2.16 3.98 -5.64
C GLY A 57 1.60 3.18 -6.81
N HIS A 58 0.57 2.38 -6.54
CA HIS A 58 0.18 1.30 -7.44
C HIS A 58 -1.33 1.05 -7.52
N CYS A 59 -1.75 0.47 -8.64
CA CYS A 59 -3.11 -0.03 -8.87
C CYS A 59 -3.04 -1.26 -9.78
N ASP A 60 -3.60 -2.39 -9.38
CA ASP A 60 -3.71 -3.60 -10.20
C ASP A 60 -2.39 -4.06 -10.85
N GLY A 61 -1.28 -3.94 -10.10
CA GLY A 61 0.07 -4.27 -10.56
C GLY A 61 0.77 -3.19 -11.38
N LEU A 62 0.06 -2.13 -11.78
CA LEU A 62 0.66 -0.94 -12.41
C LEU A 62 1.27 -0.03 -11.36
N LEU A 63 2.48 0.48 -11.64
CA LEU A 63 3.18 1.44 -10.81
C LEU A 63 3.08 2.83 -11.43
N CYS A 64 2.65 3.82 -10.65
CA CYS A 64 2.80 5.23 -10.97
C CYS A 64 4.11 5.73 -10.39
N GLY A 65 5.02 6.18 -11.25
CA GLY A 65 6.34 6.62 -10.84
C GLY A 65 6.78 7.90 -11.53
N GLU A 66 7.76 8.57 -10.94
CA GLU A 66 8.44 9.71 -11.52
C GLU A 66 9.91 9.35 -11.77
N VAL A 67 10.37 9.57 -12.99
CA VAL A 67 11.75 9.37 -13.42
C VAL A 67 12.39 10.74 -13.58
N GLU A 68 13.39 11.05 -12.75
CA GLU A 68 14.19 12.26 -12.84
C GLU A 68 15.38 12.01 -13.77
N ARG A 69 15.56 12.85 -14.79
CA ARG A 69 16.65 12.81 -15.76
C ARG A 69 17.35 14.18 -15.82
N LEU A 70 18.53 14.24 -16.43
CA LEU A 70 19.28 15.50 -16.61
C LEU A 70 18.47 16.58 -17.34
N LYS A 71 17.56 16.18 -18.22
CA LYS A 71 16.74 17.09 -19.05
C LYS A 71 15.37 17.42 -18.42
N GLY A 72 15.04 16.86 -17.26
CA GLY A 72 13.77 17.05 -16.56
C GLY A 72 13.20 15.75 -15.98
N SER A 73 12.06 15.87 -15.30
CA SER A 73 11.33 14.73 -14.75
C SER A 73 10.16 14.33 -15.64
N ALA A 74 9.89 13.03 -15.70
CA ALA A 74 8.76 12.46 -16.41
C ALA A 74 7.92 11.59 -15.46
N LEU A 75 6.60 11.76 -15.51
CA LEU A 75 5.67 10.87 -14.83
C LEU A 75 5.37 9.69 -15.75
N ILE A 76 5.43 8.48 -15.21
CA ILE A 76 5.22 7.24 -15.95
C ILE A 76 4.19 6.36 -15.26
N VAL A 77 3.51 5.54 -16.05
CA VAL A 77 2.87 4.32 -15.56
C VAL A 77 3.62 3.14 -16.13
N TRP A 78 4.03 2.23 -15.26
CA TRP A 78 4.86 1.09 -15.61
C TRP A 78 4.19 -0.20 -15.16
N ASN A 79 4.09 -1.17 -16.06
CA ASN A 79 3.77 -2.55 -15.77
C ASN A 79 5.09 -3.36 -15.66
N PRO A 80 5.54 -3.70 -14.44
CA PRO A 80 6.81 -4.41 -14.27
C PRO A 80 6.77 -5.83 -14.85
N SER A 81 5.64 -6.52 -14.76
CA SER A 81 5.46 -7.89 -15.27
C SER A 81 5.55 -7.99 -16.78
N LEU A 82 5.04 -6.97 -17.49
CA LEU A 82 5.16 -6.87 -18.95
C LEU A 82 6.43 -6.14 -19.41
N ARG A 83 7.16 -5.51 -18.48
CA ARG A 83 8.28 -4.61 -18.77
C ARG A 83 7.89 -3.46 -19.71
N GLU A 84 6.62 -3.09 -19.72
CA GLU A 84 6.04 -2.05 -20.57
C GLU A 84 5.69 -0.81 -19.76
N TYR A 85 5.98 0.37 -20.29
CA TYR A 85 5.68 1.63 -19.63
C TYR A 85 5.10 2.64 -20.62
N ILE A 86 4.39 3.61 -20.07
CA ILE A 86 3.96 4.81 -20.78
C ILE A 86 4.49 6.04 -20.07
N GLU A 87 5.02 6.98 -20.84
CA GLU A 87 5.33 8.32 -20.36
C GLU A 87 4.09 9.21 -20.50
N LEU A 88 3.69 9.84 -19.40
CA LEU A 88 2.49 10.65 -19.32
C LEU A 88 2.76 12.06 -19.83
N SER A 89 1.71 12.69 -20.39
CA SER A 89 1.82 14.08 -20.85
C SER A 89 2.18 15.02 -19.70
N SER A 90 2.95 16.07 -20.00
CA SER A 90 3.33 17.04 -18.99
C SER A 90 2.09 17.66 -18.35
N SER A 91 2.02 17.55 -17.01
CA SER A 91 0.92 18.13 -16.25
C SER A 91 0.91 19.67 -16.38
N PRO A 92 -0.28 20.30 -16.37
CA PRO A 92 -0.37 21.75 -16.32
C PRO A 92 0.42 22.32 -15.13
N PRO A 93 1.08 23.48 -15.31
CA PRO A 93 1.71 24.16 -14.19
C PRO A 93 0.65 24.58 -13.17
N PRO A 94 0.98 24.55 -11.87
CA PRO A 94 0.08 25.06 -10.85
C PRO A 94 -0.19 26.54 -11.07
N THR A 95 -1.41 27.00 -10.80
CA THR A 95 -1.75 28.42 -10.92
C THR A 95 -1.00 29.28 -9.89
N SER A 96 -0.68 28.72 -8.72
CA SER A 96 0.19 29.36 -7.73
C SER A 96 1.63 28.88 -7.87
N PRO A 97 2.60 29.77 -8.15
CA PRO A 97 4.03 29.41 -8.25
C PRO A 97 4.64 28.99 -6.90
N LYS A 98 3.88 29.12 -5.80
CA LYS A 98 4.28 28.71 -4.46
C LYS A 98 3.93 27.25 -4.16
N ASN A 99 3.05 26.63 -4.93
CA ASN A 99 2.80 25.20 -4.85
C ASN A 99 3.96 24.47 -5.56
N LYS A 100 4.84 23.87 -4.75
CA LYS A 100 6.07 23.23 -5.22
C LYS A 100 6.08 21.73 -4.96
N ASP A 101 5.31 21.30 -3.97
CA ASP A 101 5.21 19.91 -3.62
C ASP A 101 4.17 19.26 -4.54
N MET A 102 4.56 18.17 -5.18
CA MET A 102 3.73 17.41 -6.11
C MET A 102 3.53 16.04 -5.52
N ILE A 103 2.28 15.63 -5.37
CA ILE A 103 1.89 14.33 -4.85
C ILE A 103 1.06 13.66 -5.92
N HIS A 104 1.35 12.39 -6.16
CA HIS A 104 0.63 11.61 -7.15
C HIS A 104 -0.08 10.43 -6.50
N GLY A 105 -1.06 9.90 -7.21
CA GLY A 105 -1.64 8.60 -6.94
C GLY A 105 -2.30 8.05 -8.19
N ILE A 106 -2.46 6.74 -8.25
CA ILE A 106 -3.07 6.03 -9.36
C ILE A 106 -4.23 5.19 -8.85
N GLY A 107 -5.27 5.06 -9.67
CA GLY A 107 -6.34 4.11 -9.43
C GLY A 107 -7.15 3.83 -10.68
N TYR A 108 -8.07 2.87 -10.57
CA TYR A 108 -8.92 2.43 -11.67
C TYR A 108 -10.33 3.00 -11.50
N ASP A 109 -10.79 3.77 -12.49
CA ASP A 109 -12.18 4.20 -12.59
C ASP A 109 -13.00 3.10 -13.26
N THR A 110 -13.76 2.37 -12.45
CA THR A 110 -14.66 1.31 -12.90
C THR A 110 -15.78 1.78 -13.83
N HIS A 111 -16.16 3.06 -13.81
CA HIS A 111 -17.24 3.57 -14.65
C HIS A 111 -16.77 3.92 -16.06
N SER A 112 -15.60 4.56 -16.17
CA SER A 112 -15.00 4.87 -17.48
C SER A 112 -14.08 3.78 -18.01
N GLU A 113 -13.90 2.70 -17.24
CA GLU A 113 -12.96 1.60 -17.50
C GLU A 113 -11.54 2.08 -17.81
N ASP A 114 -11.08 3.11 -17.08
CA ASP A 114 -9.80 3.78 -17.33
C ASP A 114 -8.96 3.87 -16.07
N TYR A 115 -7.65 3.76 -16.24
CA TYR A 115 -6.72 4.11 -15.18
C TYR A 115 -6.53 5.62 -15.17
N LYS A 116 -6.63 6.20 -13.98
CA LYS A 116 -6.49 7.64 -13.80
C LYS A 116 -5.36 7.94 -12.83
N VAL A 117 -4.64 9.01 -13.11
CA VAL A 117 -3.57 9.53 -12.25
C VAL A 117 -4.01 10.84 -11.65
N VAL A 118 -4.06 10.89 -10.32
CA VAL A 118 -4.34 12.11 -9.56
C VAL A 118 -3.02 12.81 -9.28
N LYS A 119 -2.99 14.13 -9.46
CA LYS A 119 -1.88 15.01 -9.07
C LYS A 119 -2.42 16.06 -8.12
N ILE A 120 -1.75 16.21 -6.98
CA ILE A 120 -2.02 17.25 -5.99
C ILE A 120 -0.79 18.15 -5.92
N SER A 121 -0.98 19.43 -6.20
CA SER A 121 0.06 20.44 -6.05
C SER A 121 -0.22 21.28 -4.82
N GLN A 122 0.68 21.26 -3.85
CA GLN A 122 0.50 21.91 -2.56
C GLN A 122 1.72 22.74 -2.14
N CYS A 123 1.51 23.64 -1.17
CA CYS A 123 2.55 24.41 -0.51
C CYS A 123 2.52 24.05 0.98
N VAL A 124 3.45 23.21 1.42
CA VAL A 124 3.49 22.74 2.80
C VAL A 124 4.35 23.67 3.64
N SER A 125 3.83 24.07 4.79
CA SER A 125 4.61 24.60 5.92
C SER A 125 4.28 23.72 7.11
N TYR A 126 5.29 23.07 7.68
CA TYR A 126 5.09 22.01 8.68
C TYR A 126 4.27 22.52 9.87
N GLY A 127 3.17 21.83 10.20
CA GLY A 127 2.32 22.15 11.35
C GLY A 127 1.42 23.38 11.19
N GLU A 128 1.39 24.04 10.03
CA GLU A 128 0.54 25.19 9.77
C GLU A 128 -0.55 24.87 8.75
N ARG A 129 -1.68 25.60 8.86
CA ARG A 129 -2.69 25.62 7.80
C ARG A 129 -2.01 26.06 6.49
N PRO A 130 -2.24 25.35 5.37
CA PRO A 130 -1.65 25.71 4.10
C PRO A 130 -2.04 27.15 3.72
N LYS A 131 -1.02 27.97 3.42
CA LYS A 131 -1.20 29.38 3.05
C LYS A 131 -1.88 29.56 1.69
N PHE A 132 -1.77 28.54 0.83
CA PHE A 132 -2.38 28.48 -0.49
C PHE A 132 -3.24 27.23 -0.58
N LYS A 133 -4.37 27.32 -1.28
CA LYS A 133 -5.20 26.14 -1.53
C LYS A 133 -4.42 25.15 -2.41
N PRO A 134 -4.41 23.84 -2.07
CA PRO A 134 -3.90 22.83 -2.97
C PRO A 134 -4.68 22.82 -4.27
N GLU A 135 -4.00 22.50 -5.36
CA GLU A 135 -4.60 22.31 -6.66
C GLU A 135 -4.62 20.84 -7.00
N VAL A 136 -5.75 20.34 -7.47
CA VAL A 136 -5.91 18.93 -7.82
C VAL A 136 -6.18 18.79 -9.31
N TYR A 137 -5.51 17.83 -9.91
CA TYR A 137 -5.63 17.49 -11.32
C TYR A 137 -5.79 16.00 -11.46
N ILE A 138 -6.47 15.58 -12.51
CA ILE A 138 -6.62 14.19 -12.89
C ILE A 138 -6.20 14.02 -14.35
N LEU A 139 -5.48 12.95 -14.63
CA LEU A 139 -5.14 12.51 -15.98
C LEU A 139 -5.88 11.21 -16.25
N SER A 140 -6.64 11.17 -17.34
CA SER A 140 -7.08 9.92 -17.95
C SER A 140 -5.94 9.35 -18.79
N ILE A 141 -5.59 8.08 -18.56
CA ILE A 141 -4.54 7.41 -19.34
C ILE A 141 -5.03 7.18 -20.76
N MET A 142 -6.30 6.79 -20.92
CA MET A 142 -6.91 6.58 -22.23
C MET A 142 -6.93 7.85 -23.10
N THR A 143 -7.34 9.01 -22.56
CA THR A 143 -7.38 10.26 -23.34
C THR A 143 -6.07 11.03 -23.33
N LYS A 144 -5.14 10.68 -22.44
CA LYS A 144 -3.84 11.35 -22.23
C LYS A 144 -3.95 12.84 -21.91
N SER A 145 -5.10 13.27 -21.39
CA SER A 145 -5.39 14.67 -21.10
C SER A 145 -5.56 14.96 -19.62
N TRP A 146 -4.90 16.01 -19.14
CA TRP A 146 -5.08 16.52 -17.79
C TRP A 146 -6.33 17.39 -17.68
N LYS A 147 -7.07 17.22 -16.59
CA LYS A 147 -8.21 18.03 -16.20
C LYS A 147 -7.97 18.57 -14.78
N ARG A 148 -8.24 19.85 -14.56
CA ARG A 148 -8.21 20.44 -13.21
C ARG A 148 -9.53 20.13 -12.50
N ILE A 149 -9.45 19.69 -11.25
CA ILE A 149 -10.60 19.44 -10.40
C ILE A 149 -10.85 20.67 -9.52
N PRO A 150 -12.02 21.33 -9.65
CA PRO A 150 -12.39 22.41 -8.75
C PRO A 150 -12.47 21.90 -7.32
N ASN A 151 -11.75 22.55 -6.40
CA ASN A 151 -11.83 22.20 -4.99
C ASN A 151 -11.79 23.45 -4.10
N ASN A 152 -12.55 23.39 -3.01
CA ASN A 152 -12.63 24.47 -2.01
C ASN A 152 -12.03 24.07 -0.66
N LEU A 153 -11.55 22.84 -0.53
CA LEU A 153 -11.00 22.30 0.70
C LEU A 153 -9.61 22.89 0.96
N SER A 154 -9.31 23.08 2.24
CA SER A 154 -8.00 23.50 2.71
C SER A 154 -7.37 22.29 3.37
N PHE A 155 -6.44 21.64 2.68
CA PHE A 155 -5.75 20.46 3.18
C PHE A 155 -4.25 20.49 2.84
N SER A 156 -3.47 19.66 3.51
CA SER A 156 -2.11 19.31 3.10
C SER A 156 -1.86 17.87 3.46
N ILE A 157 -1.11 17.17 2.62
CA ILE A 157 -0.75 15.77 2.82
C ILE A 157 0.63 15.70 3.46
N SER A 158 0.78 14.89 4.51
CA SER A 158 2.05 14.66 5.23
C SER A 158 2.85 13.51 4.65
N SER A 159 2.14 12.50 4.15
CA SER A 159 2.70 11.24 3.71
C SER A 159 2.53 11.12 2.20
N TYR A 160 3.61 10.80 1.49
CA TYR A 160 3.52 10.47 0.06
C TYR A 160 2.87 9.12 -0.19
N GLU A 161 2.45 8.43 0.88
CA GLU A 161 1.69 7.19 0.84
C GLU A 161 0.27 7.42 0.36
N GLU A 162 -0.05 6.87 -0.79
CA GLU A 162 -1.40 6.70 -1.26
C GLU A 162 -1.84 5.24 -1.21
N ILE A 163 -3.16 5.04 -1.29
CA ILE A 163 -3.71 3.73 -1.58
C ILE A 163 -4.96 3.81 -2.43
N HIS A 164 -5.06 2.91 -3.41
CA HIS A 164 -6.27 2.69 -4.19
C HIS A 164 -7.16 1.63 -3.52
N VAL A 165 -8.43 1.97 -3.31
CA VAL A 165 -9.47 1.06 -2.82
C VAL A 165 -10.81 1.41 -3.47
N ASN A 166 -11.43 0.44 -4.15
CA ASN A 166 -12.77 0.52 -4.74
C ASN A 166 -13.06 1.81 -5.52
N GLY A 167 -12.20 2.15 -6.49
CA GLY A 167 -12.40 3.32 -7.35
C GLY A 167 -12.11 4.66 -6.67
N SER A 168 -11.44 4.64 -5.51
CA SER A 168 -11.00 5.85 -4.81
C SER A 168 -9.53 5.75 -4.42
N VAL A 169 -8.86 6.90 -4.37
CA VAL A 169 -7.47 7.02 -3.91
C VAL A 169 -7.44 7.81 -2.61
N TYR A 170 -6.66 7.34 -1.64
CA TYR A 170 -6.63 7.87 -0.28
C TYR A 170 -5.23 8.31 0.15
N TRP A 171 -5.15 9.41 0.89
CA TRP A 171 -3.91 9.92 1.49
C TRP A 171 -4.13 10.38 2.93
N ILE A 172 -3.10 10.29 3.76
CA ILE A 172 -3.14 10.82 5.13
C ILE A 172 -2.85 12.33 5.12
N CYS A 173 -3.72 13.12 5.73
CA CYS A 173 -3.54 14.55 5.83
C CYS A 173 -2.59 14.93 6.98
N MET A 174 -1.73 15.91 6.71
CA MET A 174 -1.11 16.75 7.74
C MET A 174 -2.13 17.77 8.29
N PHE A 175 -2.90 18.37 7.39
CA PHE A 175 -3.95 19.33 7.71
C PHE A 175 -5.21 19.02 6.87
N PRO A 176 -6.43 19.05 7.45
CA PRO A 176 -6.68 19.01 8.88
C PRO A 176 -5.99 17.80 9.54
N ALA A 177 -5.62 17.95 10.81
CA ALA A 177 -5.00 16.83 11.52
C ALA A 177 -6.05 15.74 11.74
N SER A 178 -5.60 14.48 11.76
CA SER A 178 -6.47 13.32 11.99
C SER A 178 -7.56 13.13 10.93
N THR A 179 -7.24 13.43 9.66
CA THR A 179 -8.13 13.16 8.52
C THR A 179 -7.41 12.43 7.39
N ILE A 180 -8.19 11.73 6.57
CA ILE A 180 -7.78 11.12 5.31
C ILE A 180 -8.43 11.91 4.18
N LEU A 181 -7.65 12.25 3.16
CA LEU A 181 -8.16 12.77 1.90
C LEU A 181 -8.64 11.59 1.06
N CYS A 182 -9.87 11.66 0.56
CA CYS A 182 -10.43 10.71 -0.39
C CYS A 182 -10.65 11.44 -1.72
N PHE A 183 -10.07 10.90 -2.79
CA PHE A 183 -10.39 11.29 -4.16
C PHE A 183 -11.20 10.16 -4.80
N ASP A 184 -12.45 10.45 -5.15
CA ASP A 184 -13.32 9.52 -5.88
C ASP A 184 -13.03 9.62 -7.38
N LEU A 185 -12.63 8.52 -8.02
CA LEU A 185 -12.22 8.53 -9.44
C LEU A 185 -13.42 8.54 -10.40
N VAL A 186 -14.58 8.05 -9.95
CA VAL A 186 -15.82 7.98 -10.72
C VAL A 186 -16.48 9.36 -10.72
N GLU A 187 -16.70 9.91 -9.52
CA GLU A 187 -17.35 11.21 -9.34
C GLU A 187 -16.38 12.39 -9.54
N GLU A 188 -15.08 12.11 -9.67
CA GLU A 188 -13.99 13.08 -9.80
C GLU A 188 -14.06 14.19 -8.75
N ASN A 189 -14.34 13.80 -7.50
CA ASN A 189 -14.53 14.70 -6.38
C ASN A 189 -13.59 14.40 -5.22
N ILE A 190 -13.49 15.35 -4.29
CA ILE A 190 -12.61 15.24 -3.13
C ILE A 190 -13.46 15.38 -1.87
N SER A 191 -13.22 14.50 -0.91
CA SER A 191 -13.81 14.54 0.42
C SER A 191 -12.76 14.27 1.50
N LEU A 192 -13.13 14.55 2.75
CA LEU A 192 -12.31 14.25 3.93
C LEU A 192 -13.04 13.21 4.78
N VAL A 193 -12.28 12.24 5.29
CA VAL A 193 -12.75 11.22 6.20
C VAL A 193 -12.00 11.37 7.53
N ASP A 194 -12.72 11.52 8.63
CA ASP A 194 -12.11 11.59 9.96
C ASP A 194 -11.51 10.24 10.36
N LEU A 195 -10.39 10.26 11.08
CA LEU A 195 -9.81 9.04 11.65
C LEU A 195 -10.70 8.49 12.80
N PRO A 196 -10.69 7.17 13.05
CA PRO A 196 -11.47 6.55 14.12
C PRO A 196 -11.09 7.04 15.52
N GLU A 197 -9.82 7.37 15.69
CA GLU A 197 -9.25 7.87 16.93
C GLU A 197 -8.31 9.03 16.57
N LYS A 198 -8.22 10.04 17.44
CA LYS A 198 -7.25 11.13 17.26
C LYS A 198 -5.85 10.64 17.67
N PRO A 199 -4.91 10.42 16.72
CA PRO A 199 -3.54 10.05 17.06
C PRO A 199 -2.85 11.16 17.86
N ASP A 200 -2.00 10.77 18.81
CA ASP A 200 -1.01 11.69 19.36
C ASP A 200 0.11 11.94 18.34
N TRP A 201 0.98 12.92 18.60
CA TRP A 201 2.07 13.27 17.68
C TRP A 201 3.15 12.18 17.50
N TRP A 202 3.10 11.11 18.30
CA TRP A 202 4.04 9.99 18.24
C TRP A 202 3.41 8.76 17.56
N THR A 203 2.14 8.86 17.19
CA THR A 203 1.38 7.79 16.54
C THR A 203 1.56 7.92 15.04
N GLU A 204 2.11 6.87 14.46
CA GLU A 204 2.14 6.69 13.03
C GLU A 204 0.86 6.03 12.54
N CYS A 205 0.47 6.42 11.34
CA CYS A 205 -0.74 6.00 10.67
C CYS A 205 -0.33 5.38 9.34
N LYS A 206 -0.93 4.23 8.99
CA LYS A 206 -0.68 3.55 7.72
C LYS A 206 -1.99 3.10 7.10
N LEU A 207 -2.17 3.44 5.82
CA LEU A 207 -3.31 2.97 5.03
C LEU A 207 -2.99 1.63 4.38
N MET A 208 -4.01 0.78 4.28
CA MET A 208 -3.92 -0.58 3.74
C MET A 208 -5.20 -0.90 2.97
N ASN A 209 -5.08 -1.72 1.92
CA ASN A 209 -6.22 -2.27 1.21
C ASN A 209 -6.29 -3.73 1.62
N THR A 210 -7.38 -4.10 2.29
CA THR A 210 -7.57 -5.43 2.82
C THR A 210 -8.86 -5.99 2.24
N GLN A 211 -8.71 -6.88 1.25
CA GLN A 211 -9.84 -7.50 0.55
C GLN A 211 -10.84 -6.46 0.00
N GLY A 212 -10.32 -5.36 -0.56
CA GLY A 212 -11.15 -4.27 -1.08
C GLY A 212 -11.70 -3.33 -0.01
N SER A 213 -11.32 -3.46 1.26
CA SER A 213 -11.68 -2.52 2.31
C SER A 213 -10.52 -1.58 2.65
N LEU A 214 -10.82 -0.29 2.85
CA LEU A 214 -9.82 0.67 3.31
C LEU A 214 -9.56 0.43 4.79
N CYS A 215 -8.35 0.01 5.11
CA CYS A 215 -7.90 -0.22 6.46
C CYS A 215 -6.89 0.82 6.93
N LEU A 216 -6.91 1.10 8.23
CA LEU A 216 -6.00 2.01 8.90
C LEU A 216 -5.30 1.29 10.05
N GLY A 217 -3.98 1.23 10.00
CA GLY A 217 -3.14 0.81 11.11
C GLY A 217 -2.65 2.02 11.91
N LEU A 218 -2.84 2.00 13.22
CA LEU A 218 -2.29 2.97 14.16
C LEU A 218 -1.23 2.30 15.05
N TYR A 219 0.01 2.79 15.01
CA TYR A 219 1.15 2.24 15.76
C TYR A 219 2.11 3.36 16.20
N GLY A 220 3.13 3.06 17.01
CA GLY A 220 4.15 4.05 17.38
C GLY A 220 4.95 3.67 18.61
N ALA A 221 6.14 4.24 18.78
CA ALA A 221 7.09 3.84 19.82
C ALA A 221 6.59 4.00 21.27
N LYS A 222 5.64 4.92 21.49
CA LYS A 222 4.98 5.13 22.79
C LYS A 222 3.65 4.39 22.92
N ARG A 223 3.11 3.85 21.82
CA ARG A 223 1.85 3.13 21.80
C ARG A 223 2.14 1.65 22.06
N LEU A 224 1.68 1.14 23.20
CA LEU A 224 1.87 -0.27 23.56
C LEU A 224 0.96 -1.25 22.78
N SER A 225 0.39 -0.80 21.66
CA SER A 225 -0.50 -1.63 20.86
C SER A 225 -0.65 -1.09 19.44
N ILE A 226 -0.72 -1.99 18.46
CA ILE A 226 -1.17 -1.70 17.10
C ILE A 226 -2.69 -1.87 17.08
N SER A 227 -3.42 -0.89 16.54
CA SER A 227 -4.87 -1.02 16.30
C SER A 227 -5.14 -0.93 14.81
N VAL A 228 -5.96 -1.84 14.29
CA VAL A 228 -6.36 -1.83 12.88
C VAL A 228 -7.87 -1.63 12.77
N PHE A 229 -8.25 -0.70 11.92
CA PHE A 229 -9.63 -0.35 11.62
C PHE A 229 -9.90 -0.59 10.14
N SER A 230 -11.15 -0.89 9.80
CA SER A 230 -11.67 -0.95 8.44
C SER A 230 -12.78 0.08 8.29
N LEU A 231 -12.75 0.84 7.20
CA LEU A 231 -13.81 1.77 6.87
C LEU A 231 -14.96 0.99 6.23
N SER A 232 -16.16 1.09 6.80
CA SER A 232 -17.33 0.47 6.22
C SER A 232 -17.58 1.01 4.80
N PRO A 233 -18.16 0.19 3.90
CA PRO A 233 -18.78 0.72 2.69
C PRO A 233 -19.78 1.83 3.03
N ASN A 234 -20.10 2.67 2.05
CA ASN A 234 -21.16 3.67 2.22
C ASN A 234 -22.45 2.98 2.64
N ASP A 235 -22.98 3.36 3.80
CA ASP A 235 -24.32 2.93 4.18
C ASP A 235 -25.39 3.62 3.31
N LYS A 236 -26.65 3.18 3.39
CA LYS A 236 -27.75 3.77 2.59
C LYS A 236 -27.90 5.29 2.78
N ASP A 237 -27.48 5.80 3.95
CA ASP A 237 -27.51 7.22 4.30
C ASP A 237 -26.21 7.97 3.93
N GLY A 238 -25.28 7.32 3.23
CA GLY A 238 -23.99 7.87 2.82
C GLY A 238 -22.97 8.03 3.95
N THR A 239 -23.26 7.51 5.15
CA THR A 239 -22.35 7.58 6.30
C THR A 239 -21.33 6.45 6.23
N ARG A 240 -20.05 6.77 6.47
CA ARG A 240 -18.97 5.79 6.62
C ARG A 240 -18.59 5.66 8.09
N VAL A 241 -18.46 4.45 8.59
CA VAL A 241 -18.11 4.17 9.99
C VAL A 241 -16.86 3.32 10.05
N TRP A 242 -15.96 3.68 10.97
CA TRP A 242 -14.79 2.84 11.23
C TRP A 242 -15.15 1.67 12.15
N ILE A 243 -14.82 0.48 11.71
CA ILE A 243 -14.95 -0.76 12.46
C ILE A 243 -13.57 -1.18 12.92
N LYS A 244 -13.38 -1.36 14.23
CA LYS A 244 -12.14 -1.87 14.79
C LYS A 244 -12.06 -3.37 14.50
N LEU A 245 -11.09 -3.78 13.68
CA LEU A 245 -10.89 -5.20 13.36
C LEU A 245 -10.21 -5.93 14.52
N PHE A 246 -9.08 -5.40 15.00
CA PHE A 246 -8.35 -5.99 16.12
C PHE A 246 -7.39 -5.00 16.77
N ARG A 247 -6.83 -5.42 17.90
CA ARG A 247 -5.75 -4.73 18.62
C ARG A 247 -4.68 -5.74 18.99
N LEU A 248 -3.44 -5.49 18.59
CA LEU A 248 -2.28 -6.26 19.01
C LEU A 248 -1.53 -5.49 20.08
N CYS A 249 -1.35 -6.04 21.28
CA CYS A 249 -0.54 -5.41 22.33
C CYS A 249 0.96 -5.67 22.09
N THR A 250 1.79 -4.63 22.16
CA THR A 250 3.24 -4.70 21.89
C THR A 250 4.06 -5.24 23.05
N CYS A 251 3.46 -5.71 24.16
CA CYS A 251 4.19 -6.62 25.05
C CYS A 251 4.71 -7.88 24.31
N CYS A 252 4.16 -8.11 23.11
CA CYS A 252 4.49 -9.17 22.16
C CYS A 252 5.56 -8.79 21.11
N PHE A 253 6.02 -7.53 21.06
CA PHE A 253 6.80 -6.99 19.93
C PHE A 253 7.85 -5.94 20.35
N HIS A 254 9.08 -6.03 19.83
CA HIS A 254 10.14 -5.06 20.08
C HIS A 254 9.79 -3.70 19.41
N LYS A 255 10.23 -2.57 20.01
CA LYS A 255 9.90 -1.18 19.63
C LYS A 255 10.28 -0.74 18.19
N THR A 256 10.78 -1.66 17.36
CA THR A 256 11.38 -1.41 16.05
C THR A 256 10.58 -2.01 14.89
N ILE A 257 9.41 -2.57 15.16
CA ILE A 257 8.56 -3.20 14.14
C ILE A 257 7.58 -2.16 13.60
N THR A 258 7.69 -1.86 12.32
CA THR A 258 6.60 -1.24 11.56
C THR A 258 5.74 -2.36 10.98
N PRO A 259 4.40 -2.22 10.94
CA PRO A 259 3.55 -3.18 10.24
C PRO A 259 3.58 -2.91 8.72
N PRO A 260 4.24 -3.73 7.88
CA PRO A 260 3.94 -3.80 6.46
C PRO A 260 2.60 -4.48 6.27
N GLY A 261 1.58 -3.70 5.97
CA GLY A 261 0.37 -4.20 5.32
C GLY A 261 -0.40 -5.32 6.04
N LEU A 262 -1.43 -5.76 5.35
CA LEU A 262 -2.05 -7.07 5.54
C LEU A 262 -1.98 -7.74 4.18
N THR A 263 -1.66 -9.03 4.14
CA THR A 263 -1.80 -9.81 2.90
C THR A 263 -3.28 -9.94 2.54
N TRP A 264 -3.56 -10.41 1.32
CA TRP A 264 -4.92 -10.78 0.90
C TRP A 264 -5.57 -11.84 1.81
N SER A 265 -4.76 -12.70 2.44
CA SER A 265 -5.16 -13.72 3.42
C SER A 265 -5.32 -13.19 4.86
N LEU A 266 -5.23 -11.86 5.09
CA LEU A 266 -5.24 -11.22 6.42
C LEU A 266 -4.04 -11.57 7.31
N GLU A 267 -2.95 -12.04 6.72
CA GLU A 267 -1.69 -12.27 7.44
C GLU A 267 -0.95 -10.93 7.59
N PHE A 268 -0.27 -10.77 8.72
CA PHE A 268 0.57 -9.59 8.94
C PHE A 268 1.90 -9.79 8.24
N LEU A 269 2.29 -8.82 7.43
CA LEU A 269 3.71 -8.66 7.18
C LEU A 269 4.25 -7.81 8.35
N LEU A 270 5.42 -8.18 8.88
CA LEU A 270 6.14 -7.42 9.91
C LEU A 270 7.52 -7.06 9.36
N LYS A 271 7.87 -5.78 9.31
CA LYS A 271 9.20 -5.35 8.85
C LYS A 271 10.10 -5.28 10.07
N TRP A 272 11.16 -6.07 10.06
CA TRP A 272 12.13 -6.12 11.16
C TRP A 272 13.55 -5.86 10.62
N SER A 273 14.30 -5.00 11.33
CA SER A 273 15.68 -4.64 11.04
C SER A 273 16.78 -5.53 11.69
N TRP A 274 16.46 -6.65 12.35
CA TRP A 274 17.42 -7.46 13.15
C TRP A 274 17.17 -8.98 13.05
N ARG A 275 18.23 -9.78 13.27
CA ARG A 275 18.38 -11.19 12.85
C ARG A 275 17.72 -12.33 13.68
N ARG A 276 17.00 -12.09 14.79
CA ARG A 276 16.33 -13.19 15.55
C ARG A 276 15.04 -12.73 16.25
N VAL A 277 14.04 -13.62 16.32
CA VAL A 277 12.74 -13.36 16.95
C VAL A 277 12.28 -14.54 17.82
N ARG A 278 11.61 -14.24 18.94
CA ARG A 278 10.72 -15.14 19.69
C ARG A 278 9.35 -14.42 19.75
N VAL A 279 8.28 -15.04 19.25
CA VAL A 279 6.94 -14.42 19.12
C VAL A 279 5.98 -15.01 20.14
N SER A 280 5.13 -14.18 20.75
CA SER A 280 3.97 -14.61 21.54
C SER A 280 2.90 -13.53 21.50
N TRP A 281 1.69 -13.80 21.00
CA TRP A 281 0.56 -12.86 20.97
C TRP A 281 -0.63 -13.32 21.84
N CYS A 282 -1.44 -12.37 22.30
CA CYS A 282 -2.68 -12.63 23.05
C CYS A 282 -3.86 -12.00 22.29
N CYS A 283 -4.84 -12.82 21.89
CA CYS A 283 -6.10 -12.39 21.29
C CYS A 283 -7.20 -12.50 22.35
N GLU A 284 -7.97 -11.44 22.56
CA GLU A 284 -8.91 -11.37 23.68
C GLU A 284 -10.13 -12.30 23.58
N ARG A 285 -10.31 -13.13 22.53
CA ARG A 285 -11.46 -14.06 22.45
C ARG A 285 -11.30 -15.43 21.78
N ARG A 286 -10.11 -15.89 21.39
CA ARG A 286 -9.83 -17.31 21.07
C ARG A 286 -8.34 -17.47 20.73
N TYR A 287 -7.74 -18.58 21.14
CA TYR A 287 -6.40 -18.96 20.70
C TYR A 287 -6.47 -19.41 19.24
N LEU A 288 -5.87 -18.64 18.34
CA LEU A 288 -5.56 -19.08 16.98
C LEU A 288 -4.03 -19.15 16.86
N SER A 289 -3.52 -20.33 16.55
CA SER A 289 -2.15 -20.52 16.09
C SER A 289 -2.06 -20.09 14.64
N ALA A 290 -1.10 -19.23 14.32
CA ALA A 290 -0.80 -18.84 12.95
C ALA A 290 0.69 -19.05 12.71
N ASN A 291 1.03 -19.53 11.53
CA ASN A 291 2.41 -19.70 11.11
C ASN A 291 3.02 -18.33 10.81
N ALA A 292 4.25 -18.11 11.28
CA ALA A 292 5.00 -16.90 10.98
C ALA A 292 5.96 -17.20 9.83
N PHE A 293 5.68 -16.64 8.66
CA PHE A 293 6.53 -16.79 7.48
C PHE A 293 7.52 -15.63 7.38
N HIS A 294 8.77 -15.94 7.05
CA HIS A 294 9.80 -14.94 6.76
C HIS A 294 9.76 -14.63 5.26
N TYR A 295 9.20 -13.48 4.89
CA TYR A 295 9.23 -12.99 3.51
C TYR A 295 10.45 -12.08 3.31
N LYS A 296 11.24 -12.36 2.29
CA LYS A 296 12.25 -11.43 1.78
C LYS A 296 11.51 -10.50 0.81
N GLU A 297 11.47 -9.18 1.08
CA GLU A 297 10.84 -8.19 0.18
C GLU A 297 11.49 -8.29 -1.22
N SER A 298 10.90 -9.09 -2.09
CA SER A 298 11.15 -9.15 -3.53
C SER A 298 10.18 -8.18 -4.20
N LEU A 299 10.76 -7.06 -4.65
CA LEU A 299 10.23 -5.93 -5.43
C LEU A 299 8.90 -5.28 -5.05
N VAL A 300 8.97 -3.95 -5.00
CA VAL A 300 7.90 -2.96 -4.83
C VAL A 300 7.38 -2.79 -3.40
N SER A 301 8.30 -2.49 -2.48
CA SER A 301 7.98 -1.52 -1.42
C SER A 301 8.03 -0.12 -2.06
N PRO A 302 6.92 0.63 -2.20
CA PRO A 302 6.93 1.96 -2.84
C PRO A 302 7.88 2.96 -2.16
N TYR A 303 8.30 2.67 -0.93
CA TYR A 303 9.16 3.52 -0.10
C TYR A 303 10.63 3.59 -0.50
N ARG A 304 11.15 2.67 -1.33
CA ARG A 304 12.61 2.48 -1.44
C ARG A 304 13.16 2.02 -2.80
N LEU A 305 12.48 2.28 -3.91
CA LEU A 305 13.18 2.25 -5.20
C LEU A 305 13.93 3.57 -5.37
N VAL A 306 15.13 3.67 -4.78
CA VAL A 306 16.12 4.70 -5.14
C VAL A 306 17.17 3.98 -5.96
N CYS A 307 17.03 4.00 -7.29
CA CYS A 307 18.10 3.56 -8.18
C CYS A 307 19.22 4.59 -8.08
N ASN A 308 20.27 4.28 -7.32
CA ASN A 308 21.51 5.05 -7.40
C ASN A 308 22.28 4.58 -8.64
N PRO A 309 22.81 5.49 -9.47
CA PRO A 309 23.50 5.12 -10.71
C PRO A 309 24.69 4.21 -10.42
N SER A 310 24.92 3.24 -11.31
CA SER A 310 26.11 2.39 -11.30
C SER A 310 27.35 3.28 -11.32
N SER A 311 28.19 3.15 -10.28
CA SER A 311 29.52 3.77 -10.26
C SER A 311 30.33 3.22 -11.43
N SER A 312 30.64 4.10 -12.39
CA SER A 312 31.67 3.88 -13.40
C SER A 312 33.05 3.71 -12.76
#